data_AF-A0A846CDX0-F1
#
_entry.id   AF-A0A846CDX0-F1
#
_cell.length_a   1.000
_cell.length_b   1.000
_cell.length_c   1.000
_cell.angle_alpha   90.00
_cell.angle_beta   90.00
_cell.angle_gamma   90.00
#
_symmetry.space_group_name_H-M   'P 1'
#
loop_
_entity.id
_entity.type
_entity.pdbx_description
1 polymer ?
#
loop_
_entity_poly.entity_id
_entity_poly.type
_entity_poly.pdbx_seq_one_letter_code
_entity_poly.pdbx_strand_id
1 'polypeptide(L)'
;MSIGVDIGINTLATCSDGSKFANVKAYKQAKKRLVRHQRAVSKKVIGSKNRLKAVKKLAKLHKKADASPRRKTAQGNAHQAVADIRADALHKLTSWLAKNHSTIVIEDLNVSGMLKKRCDPAPPTARLRNAHSCEGMLTKRGNAHQETIN
;
A
#
# COMPACT_ATOMS: atom_id res chain seq x y z
N MET A 1 -26.97 19.76 19.36
CA MET A 1 -25.56 20.11 19.67
C MET A 1 -24.73 19.87 18.41
N SER A 2 -24.01 20.89 17.95
CA SER A 2 -23.12 20.80 16.79
C SER A 2 -21.70 20.41 17.19
N ILE A 3 -21.02 19.61 16.38
CA ILE A 3 -19.61 19.25 16.59
C ILE A 3 -18.78 19.55 15.34
N GLY A 4 -17.61 20.15 15.54
CA GLY A 4 -16.59 20.30 14.50
C GLY A 4 -15.66 19.09 14.49
N VAL A 5 -15.34 18.56 13.31
CA VAL A 5 -14.47 17.39 13.13
C VAL A 5 -13.31 17.75 12.19
N ASP A 6 -12.09 17.66 12.71
CA ASP A 6 -10.83 17.79 11.98
C ASP A 6 -10.25 16.41 11.68
N ILE A 7 -10.06 16.07 10.40
CA ILE A 7 -9.57 14.77 9.93
C ILE A 7 -8.11 14.89 9.55
N GLY A 8 -7.25 14.07 10.17
CA GLY A 8 -5.80 14.19 10.02
C GLY A 8 -5.09 12.96 9.41
N ILE A 9 -3.80 13.14 9.13
CA ILE A 9 -2.91 12.04 8.68
C ILE A 9 -2.38 11.24 9.89
N ASN A 10 -2.10 11.95 11.00
CA ASN A 10 -1.55 11.36 12.22
C ASN A 10 -2.63 10.78 13.14
N THR A 11 -3.72 11.52 13.31
CA THR A 11 -4.96 11.15 14.02
C THR A 11 -6.07 11.01 13.00
N LEU A 12 -6.97 10.03 13.18
CA LEU A 12 -8.07 9.78 12.26
C LEU A 12 -9.05 10.95 12.27
N ALA A 13 -9.44 11.40 13.47
CA ALA A 13 -10.18 12.63 13.64
C ALA A 13 -9.96 13.22 15.04
N THR A 14 -10.07 14.54 15.13
CA THR A 14 -10.12 15.32 16.37
C THR A 14 -11.42 16.09 16.35
N CYS A 15 -12.23 15.98 17.40
CA CYS A 15 -13.47 16.72 17.45
C CYS A 15 -13.36 17.92 18.40
N SER A 16 -14.21 18.92 18.20
CA SER A 16 -14.20 20.18 18.97
C SER A 16 -14.54 20.01 20.46
N ASP A 17 -15.08 18.85 20.85
CA ASP A 17 -15.32 18.44 22.23
C ASP A 17 -14.06 17.90 22.94
N GLY A 18 -12.94 17.80 22.23
CA GLY A 18 -11.68 17.25 22.72
C GLY A 18 -11.51 15.74 22.50
N SER A 19 -12.50 15.04 21.94
CA SER A 19 -12.40 13.63 21.59
C SER A 19 -11.41 13.41 20.43
N LYS A 20 -10.61 12.35 20.54
CA LYS A 20 -9.56 12.02 19.56
C LYS A 20 -9.65 10.58 19.12
N PHE A 21 -9.74 10.38 17.82
CA PHE A 21 -9.73 9.07 17.18
C PHE A 21 -8.35 8.80 16.60
N ALA A 22 -7.69 7.73 17.04
CA ALA A 22 -6.36 7.38 16.58
C ALA A 22 -6.39 6.78 15.16
N ASN A 23 -5.41 7.14 14.32
CA ASN A 23 -5.26 6.52 13.01
C ASN A 23 -4.60 5.14 13.13
N VAL A 24 -5.27 4.10 12.62
CA VAL A 24 -4.74 2.73 12.66
C VAL A 24 -3.61 2.58 11.64
N LYS A 25 -2.36 2.52 12.12
CA LYS A 25 -1.15 2.33 11.28
C LYS A 25 -0.99 0.89 10.77
N ALA A 26 -2.08 0.22 10.39
CA ALA A 26 -2.13 -1.17 9.95
C ALA A 26 -1.25 -1.43 8.72
N TYR A 27 -1.24 -0.49 7.77
CA TYR A 27 -0.46 -0.59 6.55
C TYR A 27 1.05 -0.75 6.81
N LYS A 28 1.60 0.00 7.76
CA LYS A 28 3.03 -0.04 8.09
C LYS A 28 3.44 -1.42 8.62
N GLN A 29 2.62 -2.01 9.47
CA GLN A 29 2.86 -3.33 10.05
C GLN A 29 2.73 -4.43 9.00
N ALA A 30 1.66 -4.40 8.19
CA ALA A 30 1.45 -5.34 7.08
C ALA A 30 2.61 -5.29 6.08
N LYS A 31 3.04 -4.09 5.68
CA LYS A 31 4.20 -3.88 4.79
C LYS A 31 5.50 -4.42 5.40
N LYS A 32 5.76 -4.19 6.68
CA LYS A 32 6.97 -4.71 7.36
C LYS A 32 7.01 -6.25 7.33
N ARG A 33 5.87 -6.90 7.57
CA ARG A 33 5.75 -8.37 7.48
C ARG A 33 5.99 -8.83 6.05
N LEU A 34 5.33 -8.21 5.08
CA LEU A 34 5.50 -8.54 3.66
C LEU A 34 6.97 -8.48 3.21
N VAL A 35 7.65 -7.36 3.49
CA VAL A 35 9.07 -7.16 3.14
C VAL A 35 9.95 -8.21 3.80
N ARG A 36 9.70 -8.56 5.06
CA ARG A 36 10.47 -9.61 5.75
C ARG A 36 10.36 -10.95 5.02
N HIS A 37 9.16 -11.34 4.60
CA HIS A 37 8.94 -12.60 3.89
C HIS A 37 9.47 -12.57 2.45
N GLN A 38 9.36 -11.44 1.74
CA GLN A 38 9.99 -11.24 0.43
C GLN A 38 11.52 -11.38 0.51
N ARG A 39 12.16 -10.73 1.50
CA ARG A 39 13.60 -10.87 1.77
C ARG A 39 13.98 -12.30 2.10
N ALA A 40 13.18 -12.98 2.92
CA ALA A 40 13.42 -14.37 3.28
C ALA A 40 13.37 -15.31 2.06
N VAL A 41 12.50 -15.05 1.08
CA VAL A 41 12.48 -15.80 -0.19
C VAL A 41 13.69 -15.46 -1.06
N SER A 42 14.02 -14.18 -1.20
CA SER A 42 15.15 -13.71 -2.04
C SER A 42 16.50 -14.27 -1.57
N LYS A 43 16.70 -14.41 -0.26
CA LYS A 43 17.93 -14.97 0.33
C LYS A 43 18.07 -16.49 0.14
N LYS A 44 17.06 -17.20 -0.38
CA LYS A 44 17.09 -18.66 -0.51
C LYS A 44 17.41 -19.07 -1.94
N VAL A 45 18.25 -20.08 -2.06
CA VAL A 45 18.68 -20.69 -3.33
C VAL A 45 17.45 -21.11 -4.14
N ILE A 46 17.44 -20.73 -5.41
CA ILE A 46 16.41 -21.09 -6.40
C ILE A 46 16.32 -22.63 -6.47
N GLY A 47 15.11 -23.18 -6.51
CA GLY A 47 14.90 -24.64 -6.55
C GLY A 47 15.00 -25.39 -5.21
N SER A 48 15.57 -24.78 -4.16
CA SER A 48 15.70 -25.46 -2.87
C SER A 48 14.35 -25.74 -2.17
N LYS A 49 14.25 -26.88 -1.46
CA LYS A 49 13.07 -27.22 -0.62
C LYS A 49 12.78 -26.12 0.43
N ASN A 50 13.81 -25.44 0.92
CA ASN A 50 13.69 -24.34 1.88
C ASN A 50 13.11 -23.06 1.26
N ARG A 51 13.43 -22.77 0.00
CA ARG A 51 12.79 -21.68 -0.74
C ARG A 51 11.31 -21.97 -0.97
N LEU A 52 10.95 -23.20 -1.34
CA LEU A 52 9.55 -23.60 -1.49
C LEU A 52 8.75 -23.39 -0.19
N LYS A 53 9.32 -23.76 0.97
CA LYS A 53 8.72 -23.47 2.28
C LYS A 53 8.54 -21.96 2.53
N ALA A 54 9.52 -21.13 2.16
CA ALA A 54 9.43 -19.68 2.32
C ALA A 54 8.40 -19.03 1.39
N VAL A 55 8.31 -19.49 0.14
CA VAL A 55 7.30 -19.04 -0.84
C VAL A 55 5.90 -19.41 -0.37
N LYS A 56 5.70 -20.62 0.18
CA LYS A 56 4.41 -21.01 0.79
C LYS A 56 4.01 -20.07 1.94
N LYS A 57 4.96 -19.66 2.79
CA LYS A 57 4.71 -18.67 3.87
C LYS A 57 4.32 -17.30 3.32
N LEU A 58 5.01 -16.83 2.28
CA LEU A 58 4.69 -15.57 1.59
C LEU A 58 3.29 -15.65 0.95
N ALA A 59 2.98 -16.75 0.27
CA ALA A 59 1.68 -17.01 -0.33
C ALA A 59 0.55 -17.05 0.71
N LYS A 60 0.80 -17.56 1.94
CA LYS A 60 -0.19 -17.51 3.03
C LYS A 60 -0.51 -16.10 3.49
N LEU A 61 0.48 -15.21 3.59
CA LEU A 61 0.24 -13.79 3.92
C LEU A 61 -0.56 -13.08 2.84
N HIS A 62 -0.33 -13.52 1.62
CA HIS A 62 -1.06 -13.15 0.42
C HIS A 62 -2.43 -13.83 0.28
N LYS A 63 -2.81 -14.78 1.15
CA LYS A 63 -4.08 -15.56 1.08
C LYS A 63 -5.07 -15.28 2.22
N LYS A 64 -4.69 -14.52 3.25
CA LYS A 64 -5.57 -14.23 4.40
C LYS A 64 -6.61 -13.15 4.09
N ALA A 65 -7.51 -13.43 3.16
CA ALA A 65 -8.83 -12.83 3.01
C ALA A 65 -9.56 -13.66 1.95
N ASP A 66 -10.72 -14.20 2.31
CA ASP A 66 -11.69 -14.93 1.48
C ASP A 66 -11.50 -16.43 1.25
N ALA A 67 -12.54 -17.18 1.67
CA ALA A 67 -12.83 -18.56 1.31
C ALA A 67 -13.40 -18.71 -0.13
N SER A 68 -13.41 -17.64 -0.95
CA SER A 68 -13.98 -17.64 -2.30
C SER A 68 -12.90 -17.77 -3.38
N PRO A 69 -12.88 -18.83 -4.23
CA PRO A 69 -11.73 -19.17 -5.07
C PRO A 69 -11.52 -18.32 -6.33
N ARG A 70 -12.41 -17.35 -6.64
CA ARG A 70 -12.42 -16.71 -7.96
C ARG A 70 -11.57 -15.44 -7.96
N ARG A 71 -10.28 -15.61 -8.26
CA ARG A 71 -9.33 -14.59 -8.71
C ARG A 71 -9.01 -13.48 -7.68
N LYS A 72 -8.06 -13.76 -6.79
CA LYS A 72 -7.23 -12.70 -6.20
C LYS A 72 -5.76 -13.05 -6.44
N THR A 73 -5.06 -12.20 -7.18
CA THR A 73 -3.60 -12.29 -7.33
C THR A 73 -2.98 -12.27 -5.94
N ALA A 74 -1.85 -12.95 -5.75
CA ALA A 74 -1.26 -13.12 -4.42
C ALA A 74 -1.09 -11.78 -3.67
N GLN A 75 -0.85 -10.66 -4.36
CA GLN A 75 -0.69 -9.37 -3.71
C GLN A 75 -1.96 -8.80 -3.05
N GLY A 76 -3.17 -9.24 -3.43
CA GLY A 76 -4.44 -8.61 -3.05
C GLY A 76 -4.76 -8.60 -1.54
N ASN A 77 -4.35 -9.60 -0.77
CA ASN A 77 -4.95 -9.79 0.56
C ASN A 77 -4.33 -8.98 1.70
N ALA A 78 -3.05 -8.60 1.59
CA ALA A 78 -2.48 -7.64 2.55
C ALA A 78 -3.07 -6.24 2.35
N HIS A 79 -3.41 -5.88 1.11
CA HIS A 79 -4.12 -4.65 0.80
C HIS A 79 -5.58 -4.73 1.28
N GLN A 80 -6.23 -5.87 1.07
CA GLN A 80 -7.60 -6.12 1.56
C GLN A 80 -7.69 -5.98 3.08
N ALA A 81 -6.86 -6.69 3.84
CA ALA A 81 -6.90 -6.62 5.31
C ALA A 81 -6.64 -5.19 5.83
N VAL A 82 -5.81 -4.40 5.13
CA VAL A 82 -5.60 -2.98 5.47
C VAL A 82 -6.84 -2.15 5.12
N ALA A 83 -7.51 -2.44 4.01
CA ALA A 83 -8.75 -1.78 3.64
C ALA A 83 -9.87 -2.09 4.66
N ASP A 84 -10.01 -3.34 5.08
CA ASP A 84 -11.03 -3.77 6.05
C ASP A 84 -10.82 -3.09 7.41
N ILE A 85 -9.57 -3.03 7.89
CA ILE A 85 -9.23 -2.32 9.14
C ILE A 85 -9.53 -0.81 9.03
N ARG A 86 -9.27 -0.20 7.88
CA ARG A 86 -9.57 1.22 7.64
C ARG A 86 -11.08 1.46 7.60
N ALA A 87 -11.82 0.59 6.92
CA ALA A 87 -13.27 0.66 6.84
C ALA A 87 -13.89 0.52 8.23
N ASP A 88 -13.45 -0.45 9.03
CA ASP A 88 -13.90 -0.63 10.42
C ASP A 88 -13.63 0.62 11.28
N ALA A 89 -12.44 1.21 11.19
CA ALA A 89 -12.12 2.43 11.92
C ALA A 89 -13.02 3.61 11.52
N LEU A 90 -13.29 3.78 10.22
CA LEU A 90 -14.20 4.82 9.72
C LEU A 90 -15.63 4.57 10.16
N HIS A 91 -16.13 3.33 10.05
CA HIS A 91 -17.49 2.98 10.47
C HIS A 91 -17.73 3.19 11.96
N LYS A 92 -16.72 2.88 12.80
CA LYS A 92 -16.79 3.15 14.25
C LYS A 92 -16.89 4.64 14.53
N LEU A 93 -16.09 5.45 13.84
CA LEU A 93 -16.11 6.91 13.95
C LEU A 93 -17.45 7.49 13.51
N THR A 94 -17.95 7.11 12.32
CA THR A 94 -19.22 7.62 11.81
C THR A 94 -20.40 7.19 12.68
N SER A 95 -20.38 5.95 13.17
CA SER A 95 -21.40 5.44 14.09
C SER A 95 -21.40 6.19 15.41
N TRP A 96 -20.23 6.59 15.91
CA TRP A 96 -20.12 7.38 17.13
C TRP A 96 -20.61 8.81 16.92
N LEU A 97 -20.23 9.46 15.81
CA LEU A 97 -20.69 10.82 15.49
C LEU A 97 -22.21 10.89 15.32
N ALA A 98 -22.79 9.95 14.57
CA ALA A 98 -24.22 9.93 14.30
C ALA A 98 -25.07 9.66 15.56
N LYS A 99 -24.52 8.98 16.57
CA LYS A 99 -25.23 8.69 17.83
C LYS A 99 -25.23 9.88 18.79
N ASN A 100 -24.17 10.67 18.82
CA ASN A 100 -23.97 11.68 19.86
C ASN A 100 -24.29 13.11 19.39
N HIS A 101 -24.30 13.37 18.08
CA HIS A 101 -24.44 14.73 17.55
C HIS A 101 -25.49 14.82 16.45
N SER A 102 -26.32 15.87 16.52
CA SER A 102 -27.38 16.16 15.55
C SER A 102 -26.88 16.91 14.33
N THR A 103 -25.75 17.61 14.45
CA THR A 103 -25.16 18.45 13.41
C THR A 103 -23.65 18.28 13.41
N ILE A 104 -23.07 17.94 12.26
CA ILE A 104 -21.65 17.65 12.10
C ILE A 104 -21.08 18.64 11.09
N VAL A 105 -20.06 19.39 11.49
CA VAL A 105 -19.30 20.28 10.62
C VAL A 105 -17.94 19.64 10.37
N ILE A 106 -17.57 19.48 9.10
CA ILE A 106 -16.32 18.82 8.69
C ILE A 106 -15.45 19.88 8.00
N GLU A 107 -14.19 19.97 8.42
CA GLU A 107 -13.21 20.80 7.72
C GLU A 107 -12.64 20.04 6.51
N ASP A 108 -12.60 20.69 5.35
CA ASP A 108 -11.97 20.12 4.14
C ASP A 108 -10.45 20.35 4.18
N LEU A 109 -9.71 19.28 4.43
CA LEU A 109 -8.25 19.32 4.50
C LEU A 109 -7.63 18.87 3.18
N ASN A 110 -6.76 19.71 2.59
CA ASN A 110 -5.97 19.34 1.41
C ASN A 110 -4.85 18.33 1.76
N VAL A 111 -5.23 17.07 1.94
CA VAL A 111 -4.33 15.97 2.34
C VAL A 111 -3.25 15.72 1.28
N SER A 112 -3.59 15.90 0.00
CA SER A 112 -2.63 15.75 -1.11
C SER A 112 -1.48 16.76 -1.01
N GLY A 113 -1.77 18.01 -0.63
CA GLY A 113 -0.76 19.03 -0.36
C GLY A 113 0.15 18.67 0.81
N MET A 114 -0.42 18.10 1.88
CA MET A 114 0.33 17.70 3.08
C MET A 114 1.20 16.45 2.88
N LEU A 115 0.84 15.56 1.96
CA LEU A 115 1.61 14.36 1.63
C LEU A 115 2.78 14.62 0.66
N LYS A 116 2.80 15.80 0.03
CA LYS A 116 3.85 16.20 -0.91
C LYS A 116 5.13 16.50 -0.13
N LYS A 117 6.00 15.50 -0.04
CA LYS A 117 7.40 15.69 0.37
C LYS A 117 8.04 16.65 -0.63
N ARG A 118 8.65 17.75 -0.16
CA ARG A 118 9.57 18.53 -1.00
C ARG A 118 10.67 17.56 -1.45
N CYS A 119 10.93 17.53 -2.76
CA CYS A 119 12.05 16.78 -3.27
C CYS A 119 13.29 17.60 -2.90
N ASP A 120 13.89 17.29 -1.76
CA ASP A 120 15.24 17.76 -1.51
C ASP A 120 16.12 17.12 -2.60
N PRO A 121 16.88 17.91 -3.37
CA PRO A 121 17.76 17.35 -4.38
C PRO A 121 18.71 16.36 -3.68
N ALA A 122 18.86 15.19 -4.30
CA ALA A 122 19.72 14.14 -3.75
C ALA A 122 21.09 14.74 -3.40
N PRO A 123 21.66 14.44 -2.22
CA PRO A 123 23.01 14.89 -1.91
C PRO A 123 23.96 14.36 -3.00
N PRO A 124 24.95 15.15 -3.44
CA PRO A 124 25.78 14.86 -4.63
C PRO A 124 26.72 13.65 -4.49
N THR A 125 26.47 12.73 -3.57
CA THR A 125 27.35 11.60 -3.23
C THR A 125 26.63 10.24 -3.21
N ALA A 126 25.67 10.03 -4.11
CA ALA A 126 25.18 8.67 -4.39
C ALA A 126 26.18 7.95 -5.32
N ARG A 127 27.23 7.38 -4.71
CA ARG A 127 28.22 6.49 -5.33
C ARG A 127 27.56 5.51 -6.32
N LEU A 128 27.92 5.63 -7.59
CA LEU A 128 27.63 4.67 -8.65
C LEU A 128 28.00 3.27 -8.16
N ARG A 129 27.00 2.39 -7.98
CA ARG A 129 27.24 0.95 -7.85
C ARG A 129 26.93 0.31 -9.18
N ASN A 130 28.01 0.05 -9.92
CA ASN A 130 28.21 -0.95 -10.96
C ASN A 130 27.12 -1.00 -12.04
N ALA A 131 27.33 -0.22 -13.10
CA ALA A 131 26.75 -0.45 -14.42
C ALA A 131 27.50 -1.61 -15.10
N HIS A 132 27.09 -2.85 -14.84
CA HIS A 132 27.43 -4.00 -15.69
C HIS A 132 26.30 -5.02 -15.57
N SER A 133 25.23 -4.80 -16.34
CA SER A 133 24.21 -5.79 -16.72
C SER A 133 23.00 -5.03 -17.25
N CYS A 134 23.05 -4.56 -18.50
CA CYS A 134 21.88 -4.32 -19.37
C CYS A 134 22.37 -3.79 -20.72
N GLU A 135 22.93 -4.67 -21.55
CA GLU A 135 22.76 -4.49 -22.99
C GLU A 135 21.60 -5.37 -23.45
N GLY A 136 20.63 -4.73 -24.09
CA GLY A 136 19.92 -5.30 -25.24
C GLY A 136 18.89 -6.41 -25.00
N MET A 137 17.71 -6.06 -24.49
CA MET A 137 16.48 -6.73 -24.94
C MET A 137 15.45 -5.67 -25.33
N LEU A 138 15.61 -5.14 -26.54
CA LEU A 138 14.56 -4.42 -27.26
C LEU A 138 14.48 -4.98 -28.68
N THR A 139 13.72 -6.05 -28.89
CA THR A 139 13.14 -6.35 -30.21
C THR A 139 11.67 -6.03 -30.15
N LYS A 140 11.33 -4.86 -30.69
CA LYS A 140 9.97 -4.34 -30.85
C LYS A 140 9.17 -5.28 -31.75
N ARG A 141 7.91 -5.49 -31.37
CA ARG A 141 6.84 -5.86 -32.31
C ARG A 141 6.66 -4.71 -33.30
N GLY A 142 6.52 -5.02 -34.59
CA GLY A 142 6.16 -4.06 -35.63
C GLY A 142 6.00 -4.78 -36.97
N ASN A 143 4.76 -4.88 -37.40
CA ASN A 143 4.30 -5.52 -38.63
C ASN A 143 4.41 -4.55 -39.82
N ALA A 144 4.19 -5.07 -41.02
CA ALA A 144 3.80 -4.40 -42.27
C ALA A 144 4.89 -4.05 -43.31
N HIS A 145 4.81 -4.80 -44.41
CA HIS A 145 4.58 -4.36 -45.79
C HIS A 145 5.64 -3.56 -46.57
N GLN A 146 5.80 -4.05 -47.81
CA GLN A 146 5.98 -3.36 -49.10
C GLN A 146 7.39 -3.34 -49.73
N GLU A 147 7.46 -4.00 -50.91
CA GLU A 147 8.17 -3.63 -52.16
C GLU A 147 9.71 -3.42 -52.09
N THR A 148 10.56 -3.98 -52.97
CA THR A 148 10.58 -3.84 -54.43
C THR A 148 11.70 -4.73 -55.02
N ILE A 149 11.40 -5.38 -56.14
CA ILE A 149 12.21 -5.61 -57.37
C ILE A 149 13.75 -5.55 -57.26
N ASN A 150 14.41 -6.69 -57.50
CA ASN A 150 15.29 -6.98 -58.65
C ASN A 150 15.66 -8.47 -58.65
#